data_AF-A0A7R6X511-F1
#
_entry.id   AF-A0A7R6X511-F1
#
_cell.length_a   1.000
_cell.length_b   1.000
_cell.length_c   1.000
_cell.angle_alpha   90.00
_cell.angle_beta   90.00
_cell.angle_gamma   90.00
#
_symmetry.space_group_name_H-M   'P 1'
#
loop_
_entity.id
_entity.type
_entity.pdbx_description
1 polymer ?
#
loop_
_entity_poly.entity_id
_entity_poly.type
_entity_poly.pdbx_seq_one_letter_code
_entity_poly.pdbx_strand_id
1 'polypeptide(L)'
;MTGKWSRSGIPHKGWTCVNVEDLDEPSEICEMCETQEIRYVHYMTHPDHAEMLGVGCVCAEKMEQDYEAPRMRERALRSAAHRRRNWLLRKWRVSHAGNSYLNTDGLNISIYRKGSDSWGGRILERSSGRSVESRRRYATEAAAKLGAFDGMIFLKTKGWPKT
;
A
#
# COMPACT_ATOMS: atom_id res chain seq x y z
N MET A 1 16.84 -9.94 -25.08
CA MET A 1 16.64 -9.33 -23.74
C MET A 1 17.93 -8.59 -23.39
N THR A 2 17.84 -7.48 -22.65
CA THR A 2 18.96 -6.60 -22.27
C THR A 2 19.25 -6.71 -20.77
N GLY A 3 20.36 -6.11 -20.32
CA GLY A 3 20.71 -6.00 -18.91
C GLY A 3 21.17 -7.33 -18.29
N LYS A 4 20.71 -7.62 -17.07
CA LYS A 4 21.06 -8.85 -16.36
C LYS A 4 20.51 -10.11 -17.03
N TRP A 5 19.47 -10.01 -17.85
CA TRP A 5 18.97 -11.12 -18.69
C TRP A 5 20.00 -11.69 -19.69
N SER A 6 21.05 -10.92 -20.03
CA SER A 6 22.12 -11.37 -20.91
C SER A 6 23.40 -11.77 -20.16
N ARG A 7 23.43 -11.67 -18.83
CA ARG A 7 24.62 -11.97 -18.03
C ARG A 7 24.62 -13.42 -17.57
N SER A 8 25.72 -14.12 -17.82
CA SER A 8 25.96 -15.45 -17.26
C SER A 8 26.05 -15.38 -15.73
N GLY A 9 25.53 -16.39 -15.03
CA GLY A 9 25.54 -16.45 -13.56
C GLY A 9 24.37 -15.76 -12.87
N ILE A 10 23.47 -15.11 -13.62
CA ILE A 10 22.21 -14.58 -13.07
C ILE A 10 21.08 -15.58 -13.33
N PRO A 11 20.39 -16.10 -12.31
CA PRO A 11 19.23 -16.96 -12.50
C PRO A 11 18.13 -16.21 -13.27
N HIS A 12 17.55 -16.86 -14.27
CA HIS A 12 16.47 -16.27 -15.08
C HIS A 12 15.08 -16.56 -14.54
N LYS A 13 14.97 -17.55 -13.64
CA LYS A 13 13.73 -18.15 -13.13
C LYS A 13 13.95 -18.58 -11.68
N GLY A 14 12.89 -18.94 -10.96
CA GLY A 14 12.96 -19.43 -9.58
C GLY A 14 13.05 -18.33 -8.52
N TRP A 15 12.80 -17.08 -8.90
CA TRP A 15 12.81 -15.96 -7.96
C TRP A 15 11.52 -15.90 -7.16
N THR A 16 11.59 -15.34 -5.96
CA THR A 16 10.46 -15.09 -5.08
C THR A 16 10.32 -13.59 -4.81
N CYS A 17 9.12 -13.06 -5.00
CA CYS A 17 8.77 -11.70 -4.62
C CYS A 17 8.52 -11.61 -3.11
N VAL A 18 9.32 -10.82 -2.40
CA VAL A 18 9.22 -10.67 -0.93
C VAL A 18 8.54 -9.38 -0.49
N ASN A 19 8.50 -8.37 -1.37
CA ASN A 19 7.85 -7.10 -1.13
C ASN A 19 7.45 -6.42 -2.45
N VAL A 20 6.44 -5.54 -2.39
CA VAL A 20 6.11 -4.62 -3.48
C VAL A 20 5.93 -3.21 -2.93
N GLU A 21 6.44 -2.22 -3.65
CA GLU A 21 6.39 -0.81 -3.27
C GLU A 21 5.86 0.06 -4.42
N ASP A 22 5.13 1.13 -4.08
CA ASP A 22 4.71 2.18 -5.00
C ASP A 22 5.53 3.44 -4.69
N LEU A 23 6.43 3.83 -5.59
CA LEU A 23 7.32 4.99 -5.45
C LEU A 23 6.63 6.34 -5.71
N ASP A 24 5.29 6.35 -5.80
CA ASP A 24 4.43 7.48 -6.19
C ASP A 24 4.60 7.97 -7.64
N GLU A 25 5.80 7.92 -8.20
CA GLU A 25 6.15 8.22 -9.59
C GLU A 25 7.19 7.23 -10.15
N PRO A 26 7.33 7.08 -11.48
CA PRO A 26 8.40 6.27 -12.05
C PRO A 26 9.75 6.92 -11.73
N SER A 27 10.57 6.29 -10.88
CA SER A 27 11.81 6.89 -10.38
C SER A 27 12.97 5.90 -10.19
N GLU A 28 12.75 4.61 -10.44
CA GLU A 28 13.80 3.59 -10.44
C GLU A 28 13.93 2.92 -11.80
N ILE A 29 15.13 2.45 -12.15
CA ILE A 29 15.34 1.61 -13.32
C ILE A 29 15.24 0.14 -12.90
N CYS A 30 14.40 -0.63 -13.59
CA CYS A 30 14.26 -2.07 -13.37
C CYS A 30 15.62 -2.76 -13.43
N GLU A 31 16.05 -3.36 -12.31
CA GLU A 31 17.40 -3.87 -12.16
C GLU A 31 17.70 -5.12 -12.99
N MET A 32 16.67 -5.80 -13.50
CA MET A 32 16.85 -7.01 -14.31
C MET A 32 17.01 -6.70 -15.80
N CYS A 33 16.16 -5.84 -16.37
CA CYS A 33 16.32 -5.42 -17.77
C CYS A 33 17.24 -4.22 -17.94
N GLU A 34 17.53 -3.47 -16.87
CA GLU A 34 18.37 -2.26 -16.86
C GLU A 34 17.93 -1.20 -17.89
N THR A 35 16.65 -1.19 -18.27
CA THR A 35 16.13 -0.34 -19.36
C THR A 35 14.85 0.41 -19.00
N GLN A 36 13.93 -0.22 -18.28
CA GLN A 36 12.61 0.35 -18.01
C GLN A 36 12.63 1.16 -16.71
N GLU A 37 12.18 2.42 -16.77
CA GLU A 37 11.84 3.20 -15.58
C GLU A 37 10.52 2.68 -14.98
N ILE A 38 10.52 2.41 -13.68
CA ILE A 38 9.44 1.75 -12.96
C ILE A 38 9.00 2.58 -11.76
N ARG A 39 7.69 2.58 -11.53
CA ARG A 39 7.04 3.15 -10.34
C ARG A 39 6.74 2.09 -9.29
N TYR A 40 6.36 0.91 -9.73
CA TYR A 40 6.00 -0.21 -8.86
C TYR A 40 7.16 -1.20 -8.84
N VAL A 41 7.83 -1.30 -7.70
CA VAL A 41 9.03 -2.11 -7.54
C VAL A 41 8.65 -3.44 -6.93
N HIS A 42 8.96 -4.52 -7.63
CA HIS A 42 8.90 -5.88 -7.10
C HIS A 42 10.27 -6.24 -6.57
N TYR A 43 10.38 -6.44 -5.26
CA TYR A 43 11.62 -6.86 -4.62
C TYR A 43 11.74 -8.39 -4.69
N MET A 44 12.73 -8.85 -5.44
CA MET A 44 12.92 -10.24 -5.85
C MET A 44 14.16 -10.83 -5.20
N THR A 45 14.03 -12.06 -4.70
CA THR A 45 15.15 -12.84 -4.12
C THR A 45 15.26 -14.19 -4.79
N HIS A 46 16.47 -14.76 -4.85
CA HIS A 46 16.71 -16.10 -5.37
C HIS A 46 17.74 -16.82 -4.50
N PRO A 47 17.58 -18.12 -4.20
CA PRO A 47 18.54 -18.86 -3.35
C PRO A 47 19.99 -18.80 -3.87
N ASP A 48 20.16 -18.86 -5.19
CA ASP A 48 21.46 -18.81 -5.87
C ASP A 48 21.93 -17.40 -6.26
N HIS A 49 21.28 -16.34 -5.75
CA HIS A 49 21.70 -14.96 -6.00
C HIS A 49 21.60 -14.13 -4.72
N ALA A 50 22.75 -13.71 -4.20
CA ALA A 50 22.84 -13.05 -2.89
C ALA A 50 22.15 -11.68 -2.85
N GLU A 51 22.12 -10.95 -3.96
CA GLU A 51 21.53 -9.62 -4.04
C GLU A 51 20.02 -9.70 -4.26
N MET A 52 19.27 -8.81 -3.59
CA MET A 52 17.87 -8.60 -3.90
C MET A 52 17.77 -7.64 -5.09
N LEU A 53 16.85 -7.92 -6.01
CA LEU A 53 16.61 -7.05 -7.17
C LEU A 53 15.24 -6.37 -7.11
N GLY A 54 15.21 -5.05 -7.29
CA GLY A 54 14.03 -4.26 -7.57
C GLY A 54 13.70 -4.27 -9.07
N VAL A 55 12.58 -4.88 -9.45
CA VAL A 55 12.22 -5.06 -10.86
C VAL A 55 10.79 -4.63 -11.16
N GLY A 56 10.52 -4.31 -12.43
CA GLY A 56 9.16 -4.05 -12.90
C GLY A 56 8.34 -5.32 -13.07
N CYS A 57 7.00 -5.18 -13.10
CA CYS A 57 6.04 -6.28 -13.19
C CYS A 57 6.38 -7.30 -14.29
N VAL A 58 6.71 -6.87 -15.51
CA VAL A 58 7.04 -7.78 -16.63
C VAL A 58 8.29 -8.62 -16.37
N CYS A 59 9.29 -8.07 -15.67
CA CYS A 59 10.48 -8.84 -15.29
C CYS A 59 10.15 -9.80 -14.15
N ALA A 60 9.40 -9.37 -13.14
CA ALA A 60 8.92 -10.23 -12.06
C ALA A 60 8.15 -11.44 -12.58
N GLU A 61 7.26 -11.26 -13.57
CA GLU A 61 6.50 -12.35 -14.20
C GLU A 61 7.41 -13.46 -14.73
N LYS A 62 8.47 -13.07 -15.45
CA LYS A 62 9.41 -14.01 -16.05
C LYS A 62 10.30 -14.68 -15.00
N MET A 63 10.73 -13.90 -14.00
CA MET A 63 11.60 -14.35 -12.91
C MET A 63 10.90 -15.34 -11.98
N GLU A 64 9.62 -15.15 -11.69
CA GLU A 64 8.78 -16.05 -10.88
C GLU A 64 8.22 -17.23 -11.69
N GLN A 65 8.18 -17.11 -13.02
CA GLN A 65 7.37 -17.96 -13.91
C GLN A 65 5.86 -17.91 -13.58
N ASP A 66 5.39 -16.74 -13.13
CA ASP A 66 4.00 -16.48 -12.78
C ASP A 66 3.54 -15.18 -13.46
N TYR A 67 2.58 -15.29 -14.38
CA TYR A 67 2.08 -14.16 -15.17
C TYR A 67 0.86 -13.46 -14.55
N GLU A 68 0.40 -13.92 -13.39
CA GLU A 68 -0.79 -13.40 -12.69
C GLU A 68 -0.42 -12.69 -11.38
N ALA A 69 0.36 -13.32 -10.51
CA ALA A 69 0.63 -12.80 -9.17
C ALA A 69 1.33 -11.43 -9.17
N PRO A 70 2.36 -11.15 -10.00
CA PRO A 70 2.95 -9.82 -10.09
C PRO A 70 1.91 -8.75 -10.46
N ARG A 71 1.06 -9.03 -11.46
CA ARG A 71 0.01 -8.09 -11.89
C ARG A 71 -1.02 -7.84 -10.81
N MET A 72 -1.39 -8.87 -10.05
CA MET A 72 -2.33 -8.73 -8.94
C MET A 72 -1.76 -7.83 -7.84
N ARG A 73 -0.48 -8.00 -7.48
CA ARG A 73 0.22 -7.16 -6.51
C ARG A 73 0.28 -5.70 -6.96
N GLU A 74 0.68 -5.44 -8.20
CA GLU A 74 0.71 -4.07 -8.75
C GLU A 74 -0.69 -3.45 -8.81
N ARG A 75 -1.69 -4.21 -9.28
CA ARG A 75 -3.09 -3.75 -9.34
C ARG A 75 -3.60 -3.35 -7.96
N ALA A 76 -3.21 -4.07 -6.92
CA ALA A 76 -3.58 -3.75 -5.54
C ALA A 76 -2.98 -2.40 -5.09
N LEU A 77 -1.70 -2.16 -5.37
CA LEU A 77 -1.02 -0.89 -5.08
C LEU A 77 -1.66 0.27 -5.85
N ARG A 78 -1.85 0.12 -7.17
CA ARG A 78 -2.50 1.12 -8.03
C ARG A 78 -3.91 1.46 -7.55
N SER A 79 -4.68 0.45 -7.16
CA SER A 79 -6.02 0.65 -6.59
C SER A 79 -5.96 1.39 -5.26
N ALA A 80 -5.00 1.07 -4.39
CA ALA A 80 -4.79 1.77 -3.13
C ALA A 80 -4.42 3.24 -3.35
N ALA A 81 -3.47 3.54 -4.24
CA ALA A 81 -3.09 4.90 -4.60
C ALA A 81 -4.28 5.71 -5.14
N HIS A 82 -5.08 5.11 -6.04
CA HIS A 82 -6.28 5.75 -6.57
C HIS A 82 -7.32 6.03 -5.46
N ARG A 83 -7.57 5.06 -4.57
CA ARG A 83 -8.48 5.25 -3.43
C ARG A 83 -7.98 6.33 -2.49
N ARG A 84 -6.66 6.42 -2.26
CA ARG A 84 -6.04 7.44 -1.40
C ARG A 84 -6.23 8.84 -1.98
N ARG A 85 -5.97 9.03 -3.28
CA ARG A 85 -6.20 10.32 -3.98
C ARG A 85 -7.65 10.78 -3.88
N ASN A 86 -8.58 9.85 -4.07
CA ASN A 86 -10.02 10.16 -4.01
C ASN A 86 -10.60 10.15 -2.59
N TRP A 87 -9.80 9.82 -1.58
CA TRP A 87 -10.28 9.63 -0.21
C TRP A 87 -10.89 10.89 0.39
N LEU A 88 -10.25 12.04 0.15
CA LEU A 88 -10.72 13.33 0.61
C LEU A 88 -11.95 13.83 -0.17
N LEU A 89 -12.12 13.37 -1.42
CA LEU A 89 -13.25 13.70 -2.28
C LEU A 89 -14.51 12.90 -1.96
N ARG A 90 -14.41 11.86 -1.11
CA ARG A 90 -15.59 11.09 -0.70
C ARG A 90 -16.56 11.96 0.09
N LYS A 91 -17.84 11.61 0.03
CA LYS A 91 -18.88 12.24 0.85
C LYS A 91 -18.75 11.81 2.31
N TRP A 92 -17.99 12.58 3.10
CA TRP A 92 -17.95 12.46 4.55
C TRP A 92 -19.25 12.99 5.14
N ARG A 93 -19.91 12.18 5.97
CA ARG A 93 -21.13 12.57 6.68
C ARG A 93 -20.75 13.21 8.00
N VAL A 94 -21.62 14.04 8.54
CA VAL A 94 -21.45 14.64 9.87
C VAL A 94 -22.31 13.87 10.86
N SER A 95 -21.70 13.43 11.97
CA SER A 95 -22.39 12.77 13.08
C SER A 95 -23.17 13.78 13.93
N HIS A 96 -24.02 13.30 14.84
CA HIS A 96 -24.73 14.17 15.78
C HIS A 96 -23.78 15.02 16.65
N ALA A 97 -22.60 14.46 16.97
CA ALA A 97 -21.54 15.16 17.71
C ALA A 97 -20.68 16.11 16.85
N GLY A 98 -21.06 16.35 15.58
CA GLY A 98 -20.32 17.24 14.67
C GLY A 98 -19.07 16.62 14.02
N ASN A 99 -18.76 15.35 14.33
CA ASN A 99 -17.58 14.67 13.77
C ASN A 99 -17.84 14.16 12.35
N SER A 100 -16.86 14.36 11.46
CA SER A 100 -16.85 13.75 10.13
C SER A 100 -16.71 12.24 10.23
N TYR A 101 -17.50 11.49 9.48
CA TYR A 101 -17.37 10.04 9.40
C TYR A 101 -17.66 9.48 8.00
N LEU A 102 -17.15 8.27 7.77
CA LEU A 102 -17.31 7.52 6.54
C LEU A 102 -17.54 6.05 6.86
N ASN A 103 -18.59 5.46 6.26
CA ASN A 103 -18.83 4.03 6.32
C ASN A 103 -18.33 3.38 5.02
N THR A 104 -17.41 2.44 5.12
CA THR A 104 -16.84 1.73 3.97
C THR A 104 -16.24 0.41 4.43
N ASP A 105 -16.30 -0.63 3.60
CA ASP A 105 -15.63 -1.92 3.85
C ASP A 105 -15.98 -2.58 5.20
N GLY A 106 -17.22 -2.45 5.65
CA GLY A 106 -17.65 -2.94 6.97
C GLY A 106 -17.18 -2.09 8.16
N LEU A 107 -16.47 -1.00 7.90
CA LEU A 107 -15.91 -0.11 8.91
C LEU A 107 -16.74 1.19 9.04
N ASN A 108 -16.76 1.76 10.23
CA ASN A 108 -17.07 3.16 10.50
C ASN A 108 -15.77 3.88 10.84
N ILE A 109 -15.42 4.87 10.05
CA ILE A 109 -14.22 5.69 10.22
C ILE A 109 -14.67 7.07 10.63
N SER A 110 -14.30 7.51 11.83
CA SER A 110 -14.70 8.80 12.40
C SER A 110 -13.48 9.67 12.67
N ILE A 111 -13.55 10.95 12.33
CA ILE A 111 -12.50 11.96 12.53
C ILE A 111 -13.03 13.03 13.48
N TYR A 112 -12.26 13.34 14.52
CA TYR A 112 -12.67 14.21 15.60
C TYR A 112 -11.53 15.10 16.09
N ARG A 113 -11.88 16.23 16.72
CA ARG A 113 -10.90 17.12 17.35
C ARG A 113 -10.34 16.49 18.63
N LYS A 114 -9.02 16.55 18.81
CA LYS A 114 -8.28 16.25 20.05
C LYS A 114 -7.73 17.57 20.60
N GLY A 115 -8.51 18.25 21.44
CA GLY A 115 -8.17 19.59 21.96
C GLY A 115 -8.37 20.70 20.92
N SER A 116 -7.71 21.85 21.12
CA SER A 116 -7.83 23.04 20.27
C SER A 116 -7.26 22.84 18.86
N ASP A 117 -6.04 22.29 18.78
CA ASP A 117 -5.20 22.40 17.59
C ASP A 117 -4.82 21.07 16.95
N SER A 118 -5.49 19.98 17.35
CA SER A 118 -5.19 18.68 16.79
C SER A 118 -6.40 17.83 16.49
N TRP A 119 -6.21 16.89 15.58
CA TRP A 119 -7.20 15.95 15.11
C TRP A 119 -6.75 14.53 15.38
N GLY A 120 -7.72 13.65 15.59
CA GLY A 120 -7.53 12.21 15.67
C GLY A 120 -8.63 11.48 14.89
N GLY A 121 -8.54 10.16 14.87
CA GLY A 121 -9.55 9.33 14.25
C GLY A 121 -9.74 8.00 14.95
N ARG A 122 -10.90 7.38 14.72
CA ARG A 122 -11.27 6.04 15.18
C ARG A 122 -11.72 5.22 13.99
N ILE A 123 -11.26 3.98 13.92
CA ILE A 123 -11.74 2.96 12.98
C ILE A 123 -12.45 1.90 13.80
N LEU A 124 -13.73 1.69 13.51
CA LEU A 124 -14.62 0.74 14.19
C LEU A 124 -15.10 -0.32 13.19
N GLU A 125 -14.91 -1.59 13.50
CA GLU A 125 -15.55 -2.70 12.80
C GLU A 125 -17.01 -2.80 13.21
N ARG A 126 -17.92 -2.68 12.23
CA ARG A 126 -19.36 -2.60 12.53
C ARG A 126 -19.97 -3.93 12.94
N SER A 127 -19.37 -5.05 12.54
CA SER A 127 -19.86 -6.40 12.85
C SER A 127 -19.45 -6.85 14.26
N SER A 128 -18.19 -6.61 14.66
CA SER A 128 -17.67 -7.06 15.96
C SER A 128 -17.68 -5.98 17.04
N GLY A 129 -17.83 -4.71 16.67
CA GLY A 129 -17.68 -3.58 17.58
C GLY A 129 -16.22 -3.26 17.94
N ARG A 130 -15.24 -4.02 17.43
CA ARG A 130 -13.83 -3.78 17.68
C ARG A 130 -13.39 -2.45 17.10
N SER A 131 -12.58 -1.68 17.82
CA SER A 131 -12.08 -0.41 17.31
C SER A 131 -10.64 -0.12 17.69
N VAL A 132 -10.00 0.73 16.88
CA VAL A 132 -8.70 1.31 17.14
C VAL A 132 -8.78 2.82 16.97
N GLU A 133 -8.04 3.55 17.80
CA GLU A 133 -7.89 5.00 17.69
C GLU A 133 -6.49 5.38 17.21
N SER A 134 -6.40 6.50 16.51
CA SER A 134 -5.12 7.05 16.09
C SER A 134 -4.30 7.47 17.31
N ARG A 135 -3.11 6.87 17.44
CA ARG A 135 -2.09 7.34 18.39
C ARG A 135 -1.49 8.68 17.95
N ARG A 136 -1.36 8.88 16.64
CA ARG A 136 -0.89 10.13 16.04
C ARG A 136 -1.94 11.23 16.18
N ARG A 137 -1.45 12.44 16.43
CA ARG A 137 -2.20 13.71 16.34
C ARG A 137 -1.87 14.38 15.01
N TYR A 138 -2.89 14.92 14.37
CA TYR A 138 -2.78 15.56 13.06
C TYR A 138 -3.12 17.04 13.16
N ALA A 139 -2.41 17.89 12.42
CA ALA A 139 -2.65 19.33 12.42
C ALA A 139 -3.99 19.71 11.73
N THR A 140 -4.44 18.90 10.76
CA THR A 140 -5.65 19.18 9.98
C THR A 140 -6.57 17.97 9.92
N GLU A 141 -7.87 18.23 9.72
CA GLU A 141 -8.86 17.17 9.49
C GLU A 141 -8.52 16.34 8.25
N ALA A 142 -8.03 16.97 7.18
CA ALA A 142 -7.62 16.29 5.96
C ALA A 142 -6.45 15.32 6.21
N ALA A 143 -5.45 15.73 7.01
CA ALA A 143 -4.35 14.85 7.40
C ALA A 143 -4.84 13.69 8.27
N ALA A 144 -5.81 13.92 9.17
CA ALA A 144 -6.42 12.84 9.95
C ALA A 144 -7.23 11.87 9.08
N LYS A 145 -7.97 12.36 8.07
CA LYS A 145 -8.67 11.53 7.08
C LYS A 145 -7.70 10.63 6.33
N LEU A 146 -6.59 11.18 5.82
CA LEU A 146 -5.55 10.40 5.15
C LEU A 146 -4.89 9.39 6.10
N GLY A 147 -4.58 9.79 7.33
CA GLY A 147 -4.06 8.87 8.34
C GLY A 147 -5.02 7.72 8.67
N ALA A 148 -6.34 7.96 8.65
CA ALA A 148 -7.34 6.92 8.81
C ALA A 148 -7.45 6.00 7.58
N PHE A 149 -7.18 6.49 6.37
CA PHE A 149 -7.03 5.64 5.19
C PHE A 149 -5.84 4.69 5.36
N ASP A 150 -4.67 5.22 5.73
CA ASP A 150 -3.46 4.43 5.94
C ASP A 150 -3.69 3.37 7.04
N GLY A 151 -4.35 3.75 8.15
CA GLY A 151 -4.76 2.83 9.21
C GLY A 151 -5.73 1.75 8.74
N MET A 152 -6.70 2.08 7.89
CA MET A 152 -7.62 1.10 7.30
C MET A 152 -6.88 0.09 6.42
N ILE A 153 -5.94 0.55 5.58
CA ILE A 153 -5.12 -0.32 4.75
C ILE A 153 -4.28 -1.25 5.63
N PHE A 154 -3.65 -0.73 6.68
CA PHE A 154 -2.87 -1.53 7.62
C PHE A 154 -3.71 -2.63 8.30
N LEU A 155 -4.91 -2.31 8.80
CA LEU A 155 -5.79 -3.30 9.44
C LEU A 155 -6.19 -4.43 8.48
N LYS A 156 -6.40 -4.11 7.20
CA LYS A 156 -6.74 -5.11 6.18
C LYS A 156 -5.57 -6.00 5.82
N THR A 157 -4.34 -5.49 5.85
CA THR A 157 -3.15 -6.25 5.43
C THR A 157 -2.49 -7.01 6.57
N LYS A 158 -2.46 -6.45 7.78
CA LYS A 158 -1.79 -7.03 8.96
C LYS A 158 -2.77 -7.55 10.02
N GLY A 159 -4.06 -7.29 9.86
CA GLY A 159 -5.08 -7.63 10.85
C GLY A 159 -5.15 -6.63 11.99
N TRP A 160 -6.07 -6.89 12.91
CA TRP A 160 -6.33 -6.03 14.05
C TRP A 160 -5.32 -6.26 15.19
N PRO A 161 -4.82 -5.20 15.87
CA PRO A 161 -3.88 -5.33 16.99
C PRO A 161 -4.50 -6.16 18.12
N LYS A 162 -3.79 -7.18 18.63
CA LYS A 162 -4.25 -7.97 19.79
C LYS A 162 -4.56 -7.02 20.95
N THR A 163 -5.75 -7.17 21.53
CA THR A 163 -6.24 -6.42 22.70
C THR A 163 -5.40 -6.73 23.93
#